data_AF-A0A958Q8H0-F1
#
_entry.id   AF-A0A958Q8H0-F1
#
_cell.length_a   1.000
_cell.length_b   1.000
_cell.length_c   1.000
_cell.angle_alpha   90.00
_cell.angle_beta   90.00
_cell.angle_gamma   90.00
#
_symmetry.space_group_name_H-M   'P 1'
#
loop_
_entity.id
_entity.type
_entity.pdbx_description
1 polymer ?
#
loop_
_entity_poly.entity_id
_entity_poly.type
_entity_poly.pdbx_seq_one_letter_code
_entity_poly.pdbx_strand_id
1 'polypeptide(L)'
;MSEHEQEQESEEQTLEEVQAEDTASEEGEQAQEAIDEEDAPDVQIDEEDSVAAVEAVLFAFGEPMPTSRLCDATGLSPEIIKNALETLEMKYETEESGIELVHVGSKVQIRTKAQFAPCIRKLKAGKPKKLTPAALETLAVIAYRQPVVRSDIEKIRGVDPSPTIKTLLERKLVKIVGHQATIGQPALYGTTDDFMKLFGLSSLTELPSLRDIREYEEEPGEAGEQSPEVDSMELEADEDSAAAQDAPEEVVTH
;
A
#
# COMPACT_ATOMS: atom_id res chain seq x y z
N MET A 1 4.91 -57.19 20.45
CA MET A 1 4.45 -55.94 19.83
C MET A 1 5.43 -54.92 20.33
N SER A 2 6.42 -54.68 19.49
CA SER A 2 7.70 -54.05 19.80
C SER A 2 7.53 -52.54 19.83
N GLU A 3 8.34 -51.87 20.63
CA GLU A 3 8.46 -50.39 20.70
C GLU A 3 8.63 -49.74 19.30
N HIS A 4 9.10 -50.52 18.32
CA HIS A 4 9.23 -50.13 16.92
C HIS A 4 7.90 -49.93 16.15
N GLU A 5 6.79 -50.53 16.60
CA GLU A 5 5.46 -50.30 15.99
C GLU A 5 4.80 -49.02 16.53
N GLN A 6 5.18 -48.55 17.73
CA GLN A 6 4.65 -47.31 18.31
C GLN A 6 5.37 -46.05 17.80
N GLU A 7 6.63 -46.15 17.39
CA GLU A 7 7.35 -45.02 16.78
C GLU A 7 6.85 -44.72 15.36
N GLN A 8 6.52 -45.75 14.57
CA GLN A 8 6.01 -45.56 13.20
C GLN A 8 4.62 -44.91 13.16
N GLU A 9 3.75 -45.23 14.11
CA GLU A 9 2.40 -44.63 14.21
C GLU A 9 2.46 -43.13 14.59
N SER A 10 3.52 -42.70 15.29
CA SER A 10 3.74 -41.30 15.68
C SER A 10 4.39 -40.42 14.59
N GLU A 11 5.18 -41.03 13.70
CA GLU A 11 5.74 -40.34 12.53
C GLU A 11 4.70 -40.16 11.41
N GLU A 12 3.73 -41.08 11.29
CA GLU A 12 2.65 -40.97 10.29
C GLU A 12 1.62 -39.88 10.68
N GLN A 13 1.36 -39.69 11.98
CA GLN A 13 0.49 -38.59 12.48
C GLN A 13 1.12 -37.21 12.36
N THR A 14 2.46 -37.10 12.44
CA THR A 14 3.16 -35.81 12.28
C THR A 14 3.30 -35.39 10.81
N LEU A 15 3.20 -36.32 9.86
CA LEU A 15 3.19 -36.00 8.42
C LEU A 15 1.82 -35.52 7.91
N GLU A 16 0.72 -35.91 8.55
CA GLU A 16 -0.63 -35.43 8.21
C GLU A 16 -0.92 -34.02 8.78
N GLU A 17 -0.42 -33.68 9.98
CA GLU A 17 -0.60 -32.32 10.55
C GLU A 17 0.20 -31.25 9.80
N VAL A 18 1.39 -31.58 9.28
CA VAL A 18 2.24 -30.63 8.54
C VAL A 18 1.70 -30.35 7.12
N GLN A 19 0.82 -31.21 6.59
CA GLN A 19 0.12 -30.98 5.31
C GLN A 19 -1.20 -30.21 5.48
N ALA A 20 -1.75 -30.14 6.70
CA ALA A 20 -2.97 -29.37 6.96
C ALA A 20 -2.70 -27.86 7.13
N GLU A 21 -1.52 -27.46 7.63
CA GLU A 21 -1.21 -26.04 7.86
C GLU A 21 -0.71 -25.27 6.61
N ASP A 22 -0.34 -25.97 5.54
CA ASP A 22 0.05 -25.34 4.26
C ASP A 22 -1.16 -25.08 3.33
N THR A 23 -2.38 -25.46 3.75
CA THR A 23 -3.61 -25.25 2.97
C THR A 23 -4.46 -24.05 3.42
N ALA A 24 -4.03 -23.31 4.44
CA ALA A 24 -4.78 -22.18 5.00
C ALA A 24 -4.32 -20.79 4.52
N SER A 25 -3.32 -20.70 3.63
CA SER A 25 -2.86 -19.42 3.04
C SER A 25 -3.26 -19.20 1.58
N GLU A 26 -4.00 -20.12 0.96
CA GLU A 26 -4.47 -19.95 -0.44
C GLU A 26 -5.90 -19.39 -0.56
N GLU A 27 -6.65 -19.24 0.54
CA GLU A 27 -8.05 -18.75 0.50
C GLU A 27 -8.18 -17.22 0.48
N GLY A 28 -7.07 -16.48 0.43
CA GLY A 28 -7.06 -15.00 0.35
C GLY A 28 -6.97 -14.42 -1.06
N GLU A 29 -6.77 -15.26 -2.09
CA GLU A 29 -6.46 -14.81 -3.46
C GLU A 29 -7.39 -15.41 -4.53
N GLN A 30 -8.53 -15.95 -4.12
CA GLN A 30 -9.58 -16.45 -5.01
C GLN A 30 -10.94 -15.81 -4.70
N ALA A 31 -10.98 -14.48 -4.83
CA ALA A 31 -12.20 -13.77 -5.19
C ALA A 31 -11.92 -12.87 -6.40
N GLN A 32 -11.11 -13.37 -7.32
CA GLN A 32 -11.22 -13.01 -8.72
C GLN A 32 -12.38 -13.87 -9.25
N GLU A 33 -13.62 -13.42 -9.03
CA GLU A 33 -14.71 -13.92 -9.87
C GLU A 33 -14.25 -13.69 -11.31
N ALA A 34 -14.00 -14.80 -12.00
CA ALA A 34 -13.92 -14.84 -13.44
C ALA A 34 -15.28 -14.37 -13.97
N ILE A 35 -15.42 -13.05 -14.08
CA ILE A 35 -16.33 -12.46 -15.04
C ILE A 35 -15.78 -12.90 -16.39
N ASP A 36 -16.45 -13.88 -17.00
CA ASP A 36 -16.16 -14.35 -18.35
C ASP A 36 -15.97 -13.12 -19.26
N GLU A 37 -14.75 -12.93 -19.76
CA GLU A 37 -14.37 -11.80 -20.64
C GLU A 37 -15.08 -11.84 -22.02
N GLU A 38 -15.98 -12.78 -22.27
CA GLU A 38 -16.44 -13.14 -23.63
C GLU A 38 -17.93 -12.88 -23.93
N ASP A 39 -18.75 -12.31 -23.04
CA ASP A 39 -20.15 -11.99 -23.41
C ASP A 39 -20.78 -10.82 -22.61
N ALA A 40 -20.02 -9.75 -22.36
CA ALA A 40 -20.66 -8.48 -22.04
C ALA A 40 -21.33 -7.95 -23.32
N PRO A 41 -22.63 -7.63 -23.33
CA PRO A 41 -23.26 -7.06 -24.51
C PRO A 41 -22.52 -5.76 -24.88
N ASP A 42 -22.31 -5.53 -26.18
CA ASP A 42 -21.82 -4.24 -26.69
C ASP A 42 -22.82 -3.15 -26.28
N VAL A 43 -22.57 -2.52 -25.12
CA VAL A 43 -23.35 -1.38 -24.67
C VAL A 43 -22.84 -0.18 -25.45
N GLN A 44 -23.58 0.20 -26.49
CA GLN A 44 -23.34 1.46 -27.19
C GLN A 44 -23.76 2.61 -26.27
N ILE A 45 -22.77 3.27 -25.66
CA ILE A 45 -22.98 4.47 -24.87
C ILE A 45 -23.05 5.66 -25.83
N ASP A 46 -24.17 6.37 -25.82
CA ASP A 46 -24.31 7.63 -26.56
C ASP A 46 -23.41 8.71 -25.93
N GLU A 47 -22.95 9.67 -26.72
CA GLU A 47 -22.09 10.77 -26.22
C GLU A 47 -22.77 11.58 -25.10
N GLU A 48 -24.10 11.67 -25.11
CA GLU A 48 -24.90 12.34 -24.09
C GLU A 48 -24.80 11.66 -22.71
N ASP A 49 -24.62 10.34 -22.69
CA ASP A 49 -24.51 9.53 -21.46
C ASP A 49 -23.05 9.31 -21.02
N SER A 50 -22.08 9.87 -21.76
CA SER A 50 -20.65 9.69 -21.52
C SER A 50 -20.22 9.97 -20.07
N VAL A 51 -20.71 11.07 -19.49
CA VAL A 51 -20.41 11.47 -18.11
C VAL A 51 -20.91 10.41 -17.11
N ALA A 52 -22.15 9.95 -17.28
CA ALA A 52 -22.77 8.97 -16.39
C ALA A 52 -22.10 7.60 -16.52
N ALA A 53 -21.75 7.19 -17.75
CA ALA A 53 -21.03 5.95 -18.00
C ALA A 53 -19.64 5.94 -17.35
N VAL A 54 -18.87 7.01 -17.53
CA VAL A 54 -17.54 7.14 -16.91
C VAL A 54 -17.63 7.14 -15.39
N GLU A 55 -18.59 7.88 -14.81
CA GLU A 55 -18.86 7.89 -13.37
C GLU A 55 -19.19 6.48 -12.84
N ALA A 56 -20.07 5.75 -13.52
CA ALA A 56 -20.45 4.40 -13.13
C ALA A 56 -19.25 3.44 -13.16
N VAL A 57 -18.44 3.48 -14.22
CA VAL A 57 -17.25 2.62 -14.36
C VAL A 57 -16.22 2.93 -13.26
N LEU A 58 -15.92 4.21 -13.03
CA LEU A 58 -14.95 4.62 -12.00
C LEU A 58 -15.44 4.29 -10.59
N PHE A 59 -16.73 4.47 -10.33
CA PHE A 59 -17.34 4.15 -9.04
C PHE A 59 -17.30 2.65 -8.77
N ALA A 60 -17.70 1.83 -9.76
CA ALA A 60 -17.72 0.38 -9.62
C ALA A 60 -16.32 -0.22 -9.47
N PHE A 61 -15.33 0.31 -10.19
CA PHE A 61 -13.97 -0.22 -10.15
C PHE A 61 -13.24 0.11 -8.84
N GLY A 62 -13.51 1.27 -8.23
CA GLY A 62 -13.03 1.60 -6.89
C GLY A 62 -11.51 1.81 -6.73
N GLU A 63 -10.70 1.55 -7.74
CA GLU A 63 -9.24 1.74 -7.78
C GLU A 63 -8.79 2.69 -8.91
N PRO A 64 -7.54 3.20 -8.92
CA PRO A 64 -7.06 4.01 -10.04
C PRO A 64 -7.03 3.26 -11.37
N MET A 65 -7.70 3.82 -12.37
CA MET A 65 -7.84 3.26 -13.71
C MET A 65 -7.18 4.15 -14.77
N PRO A 66 -6.42 3.61 -15.74
CA PRO A 66 -5.91 4.40 -16.86
C PRO A 66 -7.04 4.77 -17.83
N THR A 67 -6.92 5.94 -18.47
CA THR A 67 -7.90 6.43 -19.45
C THR A 67 -8.14 5.46 -20.62
N SER A 68 -7.12 4.68 -21.02
CA SER A 68 -7.29 3.66 -22.06
C SER A 68 -8.34 2.61 -21.68
N ARG A 69 -8.33 2.15 -20.42
CA ARG A 69 -9.29 1.14 -19.94
C ARG A 69 -10.71 1.70 -19.82
N LEU A 70 -10.86 3.01 -19.61
CA LEU A 70 -12.16 3.68 -19.72
C LEU A 70 -12.67 3.69 -21.16
N CYS A 71 -11.80 3.94 -22.13
CA CYS A 71 -12.17 3.88 -23.55
C CYS A 71 -12.62 2.45 -23.90
N ASP A 72 -11.85 1.45 -23.49
CA ASP A 72 -12.16 0.04 -23.74
C ASP A 72 -13.50 -0.37 -23.10
N ALA A 73 -13.77 0.06 -21.86
CA ALA A 73 -14.97 -0.30 -21.12
C ALA A 73 -16.25 0.42 -21.59
N THR A 74 -16.13 1.61 -22.19
CA THR A 74 -17.28 2.42 -22.60
C THR A 74 -17.47 2.49 -24.11
N GLY A 75 -16.49 2.04 -24.90
CA GLY A 75 -16.46 2.20 -26.36
C GLY A 75 -16.27 3.64 -26.84
N LEU A 76 -16.05 4.60 -25.94
CA LEU A 76 -15.94 6.03 -26.26
C LEU A 76 -14.53 6.43 -26.69
N SER A 77 -14.45 7.50 -27.48
CA SER A 77 -13.16 8.05 -27.91
C SER A 77 -12.42 8.70 -26.72
N PRO A 78 -11.07 8.76 -26.77
CA PRO A 78 -10.28 9.43 -25.72
C PRO A 78 -10.66 10.91 -25.50
N GLU A 79 -11.12 11.61 -26.55
CA GLU A 79 -11.56 13.00 -26.45
C GLU A 79 -12.87 13.13 -25.66
N ILE A 80 -13.82 12.23 -25.89
CA ILE A 80 -15.09 12.18 -25.15
C ILE A 80 -14.82 11.85 -23.69
N ILE A 81 -13.98 10.84 -23.42
CA ILE A 81 -13.61 10.46 -22.05
C ILE A 81 -12.96 11.64 -21.32
N LYS A 82 -12.06 12.37 -21.98
CA LYS A 82 -11.41 13.53 -21.39
C LYS A 82 -12.43 14.61 -20.99
N ASN A 83 -13.35 14.96 -21.90
CA ASN A 83 -14.41 15.94 -21.62
C ASN A 83 -15.34 15.47 -20.49
N ALA A 84 -15.65 14.17 -20.46
CA ALA A 84 -16.45 13.58 -19.39
C ALA A 84 -15.75 13.68 -18.02
N LEU A 85 -14.44 13.40 -17.96
CA LEU A 85 -13.65 13.53 -16.75
C LEU A 85 -13.59 14.99 -16.24
N GLU A 86 -13.35 15.96 -17.14
CA GLU A 86 -13.38 17.40 -16.80
C GLU A 86 -14.76 17.81 -16.25
N THR A 87 -15.83 17.28 -16.82
CA THR A 87 -17.21 17.53 -16.34
C THR A 87 -17.44 16.92 -14.95
N LEU A 88 -16.96 15.69 -14.71
CA LEU A 88 -17.06 15.04 -13.40
C LEU A 88 -16.25 15.75 -12.32
N GLU A 89 -15.07 16.27 -12.67
CA GLU A 89 -14.25 17.07 -11.77
C GLU A 89 -15.02 18.30 -11.27
N MET A 90 -15.61 19.08 -12.20
CA MET A 90 -16.46 20.23 -11.86
C MET A 90 -17.71 19.83 -11.05
N LYS A 91 -18.36 18.71 -11.41
CA LYS A 91 -19.54 18.19 -10.69
C LYS A 91 -19.22 17.91 -9.21
N TYR A 92 -18.07 17.29 -8.96
CA TYR A 92 -17.66 16.88 -7.62
C TYR A 92 -16.97 17.97 -6.80
N GLU A 93 -16.52 19.06 -7.43
CA GLU A 93 -15.93 20.20 -6.72
C GLU A 93 -16.95 20.91 -5.79
N THR A 94 -18.26 20.74 -6.06
CA THR A 94 -19.36 21.32 -5.27
C THR A 94 -19.35 20.93 -3.78
N GLU A 95 -19.81 21.83 -2.90
CA GLU A 95 -19.86 21.59 -1.44
C GLU A 95 -20.84 20.47 -1.04
N GLU A 96 -21.84 20.19 -1.87
CA GLU A 96 -22.82 19.13 -1.66
C GLU A 96 -22.25 17.73 -1.95
N SER A 97 -21.13 17.64 -2.70
CA SER A 97 -20.47 16.38 -3.00
C SER A 97 -19.49 15.95 -1.91
N GLY A 98 -19.68 14.73 -1.40
CA GLY A 98 -18.76 14.06 -0.47
C GLY A 98 -17.57 13.36 -1.14
N ILE A 99 -17.58 13.30 -2.46
CA ILE A 99 -16.58 12.61 -3.29
C ILE A 99 -15.90 13.62 -4.23
N GLU A 100 -14.74 13.22 -4.74
CA GLU A 100 -13.89 13.97 -5.67
C GLU A 100 -13.27 13.02 -6.70
N LEU A 101 -13.01 13.54 -7.89
CA LEU A 101 -12.22 12.86 -8.90
C LEU A 101 -10.75 13.21 -8.67
N VAL A 102 -9.88 12.20 -8.60
CA VAL A 102 -8.45 12.40 -8.32
C VAL A 102 -7.60 11.74 -9.39
N HIS A 103 -6.58 12.46 -9.83
CA HIS A 103 -5.54 11.95 -10.71
C HIS A 103 -4.40 11.33 -9.89
N VAL A 104 -4.06 10.08 -10.18
CA VAL A 104 -2.99 9.35 -9.52
C VAL A 104 -2.05 8.76 -10.56
N GLY A 105 -0.86 9.33 -10.70
CA GLY A 105 -0.06 9.01 -11.88
C GLY A 105 -0.80 9.42 -13.16
N SER A 106 -0.78 8.53 -14.16
CA SER A 106 -1.58 8.64 -15.39
C SER A 106 -2.97 8.01 -15.28
N LYS A 107 -3.48 7.80 -14.06
CA LYS A 107 -4.74 7.10 -13.79
C LYS A 107 -5.72 8.04 -13.09
N VAL A 108 -7.00 7.70 -13.14
CA VAL A 108 -8.10 8.44 -12.53
C VAL A 108 -8.87 7.55 -11.56
N GLN A 109 -9.39 8.13 -10.49
CA GLN A 109 -10.18 7.43 -9.47
C GLN A 109 -11.18 8.38 -8.81
N ILE A 110 -12.37 7.89 -8.46
CA ILE A 110 -13.27 8.58 -7.53
C ILE A 110 -12.87 8.24 -6.09
N ARG A 111 -12.69 9.27 -5.25
CA ARG A 111 -12.37 9.13 -3.82
C ARG A 111 -13.32 9.96 -2.98
N THR A 112 -13.38 9.67 -1.68
CA THR A 112 -14.07 10.52 -0.71
C THR A 112 -13.20 11.72 -0.34
N LYS A 113 -13.79 12.91 -0.24
CA LYS A 113 -13.07 14.12 0.19
C LYS A 113 -12.46 13.95 1.58
N ALA A 114 -11.24 14.46 1.77
CA ALA A 114 -10.46 14.31 3.01
C ALA A 114 -11.21 14.78 4.27
N GLN A 115 -12.06 15.80 4.16
CA GLN A 115 -12.90 16.32 5.26
C GLN A 115 -13.83 15.25 5.88
N PHE A 116 -14.20 14.21 5.13
CA PHE A 116 -15.05 13.12 5.62
C PHE A 116 -14.27 11.91 6.15
N ALA A 117 -12.94 11.96 6.14
CA ALA A 117 -12.09 10.89 6.67
C ALA A 117 -12.42 10.48 8.12
N PRO A 118 -12.76 11.40 9.07
CA PRO A 118 -13.18 11.01 10.42
C PRO A 118 -14.43 10.12 10.43
N CYS A 119 -15.40 10.39 9.57
CA CYS A 119 -16.63 9.60 9.45
C CYS A 119 -16.31 8.18 8.93
N ILE A 120 -15.48 8.09 7.90
CA ILE A 120 -15.10 6.82 7.26
C ILE A 120 -14.25 5.96 8.21
N ARG A 121 -13.36 6.57 8.99
CA ARG A 121 -12.53 5.85 9.99
C ARG A 121 -13.35 5.23 11.11
N LYS A 122 -14.52 5.79 11.46
CA LYS A 122 -15.43 5.16 12.44
C LYS A 122 -16.04 3.86 11.89
N LEU A 123 -16.22 3.77 10.58
CA LEU A 123 -16.74 2.59 9.91
C LEU A 123 -15.67 1.50 9.72
N LYS A 124 -14.43 1.91 9.36
CA LYS A 124 -13.33 0.96 9.15
C LYS A 124 -12.66 0.60 10.48
N ALA A 125 -12.91 -0.60 10.99
CA ALA A 125 -12.17 -1.16 12.12
C ALA A 125 -10.70 -1.37 11.72
N GLY A 126 -9.78 -0.75 12.47
CA GLY A 126 -8.33 -0.91 12.28
C GLY A 126 -7.63 0.40 11.90
N LYS A 127 -6.62 0.79 12.70
CA LYS A 127 -5.73 1.89 12.35
C LYS A 127 -4.82 1.42 11.20
N PRO A 128 -4.73 2.15 10.07
CA PRO A 128 -3.74 1.83 9.05
C PRO A 128 -2.34 1.90 9.67
N LYS A 129 -1.51 0.86 9.46
CA LYS A 129 -0.13 0.82 9.95
C LYS A 129 0.64 2.01 9.36
N LYS A 130 0.95 3.01 10.17
CA LYS A 130 1.71 4.19 9.73
C LYS A 130 3.12 3.78 9.28
N LEU A 131 3.73 4.56 8.40
CA LEU A 131 5.16 4.43 8.13
C LEU A 131 5.93 5.01 9.31
N THR A 132 7.01 4.34 9.72
CA THR A 132 7.92 4.86 10.75
C THR A 132 8.70 6.06 10.21
N PRO A 133 9.24 6.94 11.07
CA PRO A 133 10.10 8.05 10.63
C PRO A 133 11.27 7.59 9.75
N ALA A 134 11.96 6.51 10.16
CA ALA A 134 13.04 5.92 9.36
C ALA A 134 12.57 5.43 7.98
N ALA A 135 11.33 4.91 7.87
CA ALA A 135 10.76 4.52 6.59
C ALA A 135 10.44 5.70 5.69
N LEU A 136 9.89 6.77 6.25
CA LEU A 136 9.62 8.01 5.52
C LEU A 136 10.90 8.66 5.00
N GLU A 137 11.95 8.72 5.82
CA GLU A 137 13.24 9.28 5.41
C GLU A 137 13.87 8.49 4.25
N THR A 138 13.88 7.15 4.30
CA THR A 138 14.39 6.33 3.18
C THR A 138 13.54 6.51 1.93
N LEU A 139 12.22 6.54 2.09
CA LEU A 139 11.29 6.73 0.99
C LEU A 139 11.49 8.09 0.32
N ALA A 140 11.73 9.15 1.09
CA ALA A 140 12.03 10.48 0.58
C ALA A 140 13.33 10.48 -0.24
N VAL A 141 14.41 9.85 0.26
CA VAL A 141 15.67 9.73 -0.49
C VAL A 141 15.43 9.04 -1.84
N ILE A 142 14.65 7.96 -1.87
CA ILE A 142 14.32 7.25 -3.12
C ILE A 142 13.49 8.14 -4.06
N ALA A 143 12.42 8.78 -3.57
CA ALA A 143 11.54 9.60 -4.39
C ALA A 143 12.28 10.75 -5.10
N TYR A 144 13.23 11.39 -4.41
CA TYR A 144 14.00 12.53 -4.93
C TYR A 144 15.26 12.16 -5.72
N ARG A 145 15.74 10.91 -5.63
CA ARG A 145 17.00 10.48 -6.27
C ARG A 145 16.86 9.29 -7.21
N GLN A 146 15.64 8.79 -7.41
CA GLN A 146 15.39 7.69 -8.32
C GLN A 146 15.85 8.01 -9.75
N PRO A 147 16.38 7.02 -10.48
CA PRO A 147 16.71 5.66 -10.03
C PRO A 147 17.97 5.65 -9.13
N VAL A 148 17.90 5.03 -7.95
CA VAL A 148 18.98 5.06 -6.92
C VAL A 148 19.37 3.65 -6.43
N VAL A 149 20.65 3.43 -6.11
CA VAL A 149 21.14 2.15 -5.55
C VAL A 149 21.18 2.17 -4.02
N ARG A 150 21.09 0.97 -3.39
CA ARG A 150 21.14 0.81 -1.92
C ARG A 150 22.30 1.57 -1.26
N SER A 151 23.50 1.46 -1.84
CA SER A 151 24.72 2.08 -1.29
C SER A 151 24.66 3.60 -1.26
N ASP A 152 23.94 4.23 -2.19
CA ASP A 152 23.83 5.70 -2.22
C ASP A 152 22.77 6.19 -1.23
N ILE A 153 21.71 5.41 -0.99
CA ILE A 153 20.76 5.65 0.09
C ILE A 153 21.49 5.57 1.44
N GLU A 154 22.31 4.53 1.64
CA GLU A 154 23.10 4.32 2.87
C GLU A 154 24.06 5.49 3.15
N LYS A 155 24.74 6.01 2.12
CA LYS A 155 25.61 7.20 2.26
C LYS A 155 24.86 8.46 2.70
N ILE A 156 23.61 8.62 2.28
CA ILE A 156 22.78 9.79 2.64
C ILE A 156 22.21 9.61 4.05
N ARG A 157 21.72 8.41 4.37
CA ARG A 157 21.07 8.09 5.65
C ARG A 157 22.05 7.88 6.79
N GLY A 158 23.29 7.49 6.49
CA GLY A 158 24.33 7.17 7.48
C GLY A 158 24.11 5.86 8.23
N VAL A 159 23.07 5.09 7.90
CA VAL A 159 22.70 3.80 8.51
C VAL A 159 22.24 2.82 7.42
N ASP A 160 22.31 1.52 7.70
CA ASP A 160 21.91 0.49 6.73
C ASP A 160 20.40 0.58 6.42
N PRO A 161 20.01 0.90 5.16
CA PRO A 161 18.61 1.04 4.80
C PRO A 161 17.94 -0.30 4.46
N SER A 162 18.66 -1.43 4.51
CA SER A 162 18.17 -2.74 4.03
C SER A 162 16.84 -3.18 4.64
N PRO A 163 16.63 -3.13 5.97
CA PRO A 163 15.35 -3.51 6.57
C PRO A 163 14.20 -2.59 6.10
N THR A 164 14.48 -1.30 6.01
CA THR A 164 13.51 -0.29 5.58
C THR A 164 13.13 -0.46 4.12
N ILE A 165 14.12 -0.69 3.23
CA ILE A 165 13.88 -0.95 1.81
C ILE A 165 13.02 -2.19 1.65
N LYS A 166 13.31 -3.27 2.40
CA LYS A 166 12.49 -4.48 2.40
C LYS A 166 11.03 -4.18 2.76
N THR A 167 10.79 -3.46 3.86
CA THR A 167 9.43 -3.05 4.24
C THR A 167 8.76 -2.16 3.18
N LEU A 168 9.48 -1.24 2.54
CA LEU A 168 8.91 -0.38 1.49
C LEU A 168 8.55 -1.16 0.21
N LEU A 169 9.32 -2.20 -0.13
CA LEU A 169 9.02 -3.13 -1.23
C LEU A 169 7.80 -3.99 -0.92
N GLU A 170 7.73 -4.58 0.28
CA GLU A 170 6.56 -5.38 0.74
C GLU A 170 5.27 -4.56 0.73
N ARG A 171 5.37 -3.28 1.07
CA ARG A 171 4.24 -2.33 1.03
C ARG A 171 3.99 -1.73 -0.36
N LYS A 172 4.69 -2.21 -1.39
CA LYS A 172 4.60 -1.77 -2.79
C LYS A 172 4.82 -0.27 -2.99
N LEU A 173 5.46 0.45 -2.07
CA LEU A 173 5.76 1.89 -2.21
C LEU A 173 7.00 2.17 -3.06
N VAL A 174 7.89 1.19 -3.12
CA VAL A 174 9.11 1.19 -3.92
C VAL A 174 9.13 -0.07 -4.78
N LYS A 175 9.81 -0.01 -5.93
CA LYS A 175 10.08 -1.15 -6.81
C LYS A 175 11.50 -1.12 -7.33
N ILE A 176 11.97 -2.25 -7.85
CA ILE A 176 13.20 -2.32 -8.63
C ILE A 176 12.88 -1.87 -10.06
N VAL A 177 13.56 -0.84 -10.53
CA VAL A 177 13.38 -0.27 -11.88
C VAL A 177 14.47 -0.71 -12.86
N GLY A 178 15.48 -1.42 -12.38
CA GLY A 178 16.57 -1.95 -13.20
C GLY A 178 17.78 -2.33 -12.37
N HIS A 179 18.92 -2.56 -13.03
CA HIS A 179 20.20 -2.81 -12.40
C HIS A 179 21.26 -1.87 -12.99
N GLN A 180 22.17 -1.38 -12.16
CA GLN A 180 23.24 -0.49 -12.62
C GLN A 180 24.27 -1.29 -13.41
N ALA A 181 24.74 -0.77 -14.55
CA ALA A 181 25.72 -1.41 -15.41
C ALA A 181 27.17 -1.30 -14.87
N THR A 182 27.38 -1.72 -13.62
CA THR A 182 28.66 -1.73 -12.91
C THR A 182 28.94 -3.13 -12.34
N ILE A 183 30.15 -3.34 -11.79
CA ILE A 183 30.52 -4.63 -11.20
C ILE A 183 29.57 -4.95 -10.03
N GLY A 184 29.03 -6.17 -10.02
CA GLY A 184 28.04 -6.61 -9.04
C GLY A 184 26.59 -6.23 -9.37
N GLN A 185 26.36 -5.45 -10.44
CA GLN A 185 25.04 -5.07 -10.96
C GLN A 185 23.99 -4.76 -9.87
N PRO A 186 24.24 -3.76 -9.01
CA PRO A 186 23.32 -3.46 -7.92
C PRO A 186 21.94 -3.02 -8.44
N ALA A 187 20.88 -3.41 -7.73
CA ALA A 187 19.50 -3.03 -8.05
C ALA A 187 19.30 -1.51 -7.92
N LEU A 188 18.55 -0.95 -8.87
CA LEU A 188 18.08 0.42 -8.88
C LEU A 188 16.64 0.48 -8.37
N TYR A 189 16.39 1.35 -7.40
CA TYR A 189 15.09 1.54 -6.76
C TYR A 189 14.41 2.81 -7.27
N GLY A 190 13.08 2.76 -7.37
CA GLY A 190 12.21 3.89 -7.68
C GLY A 190 10.83 3.72 -7.04
N THR A 191 10.01 4.77 -7.04
CA THR A 191 8.66 4.77 -6.48
C THR A 191 7.66 4.09 -7.41
N THR A 192 6.48 3.76 -6.87
CA THR A 192 5.39 3.07 -7.58
C THR A 192 4.15 3.96 -7.70
N ASP A 193 3.11 3.45 -8.37
CA ASP A 193 1.80 4.09 -8.36
C ASP A 193 1.18 4.09 -6.95
N ASP A 194 1.48 3.11 -6.09
CA ASP A 194 0.96 3.09 -4.72
C ASP A 194 1.59 4.19 -3.86
N PHE A 195 2.84 4.58 -4.13
CA PHE A 195 3.41 5.80 -3.59
C PHE A 195 2.59 7.02 -4.03
N MET A 196 2.31 7.16 -5.32
CA MET A 196 1.49 8.27 -5.85
C MET A 196 0.09 8.29 -5.19
N LYS A 197 -0.54 7.13 -5.04
CA LYS A 197 -1.84 6.98 -4.35
C LYS A 197 -1.79 7.46 -2.92
N LEU A 198 -0.73 7.09 -2.18
CA LEU A 198 -0.57 7.40 -0.76
C LEU A 198 -0.33 8.89 -0.53
N PHE A 199 0.45 9.53 -1.39
CA PHE A 199 0.78 10.96 -1.30
C PHE A 199 -0.17 11.87 -2.09
N GLY A 200 -1.14 11.31 -2.81
CA GLY A 200 -2.14 12.07 -3.57
C GLY A 200 -1.54 12.83 -4.75
N LEU A 201 -0.50 12.28 -5.38
CA LEU A 201 0.23 12.94 -6.47
C LEU A 201 -0.24 12.43 -7.83
N SER A 202 -0.35 13.31 -8.82
CA SER A 202 -0.56 12.94 -10.22
C SER A 202 0.77 12.61 -10.92
N SER A 203 1.87 13.22 -10.49
CA SER A 203 3.18 13.02 -11.11
C SER A 203 4.31 13.33 -10.14
N LEU A 204 5.49 12.72 -10.36
CA LEU A 204 6.65 12.98 -9.50
C LEU A 204 7.14 14.44 -9.58
N THR A 205 6.73 15.17 -10.62
CA THR A 205 7.01 16.60 -10.77
C THR A 205 6.25 17.49 -9.79
N GLU A 206 5.21 16.97 -9.14
CA GLU A 206 4.50 17.68 -8.06
C GLU A 206 5.23 17.61 -6.71
N LEU A 207 6.29 16.80 -6.60
CA LEU A 207 7.10 16.79 -5.40
C LEU A 207 7.79 18.16 -5.22
N PRO A 208 7.73 18.77 -4.01
CA PRO A 208 8.40 20.03 -3.72
C PRO A 208 9.87 19.96 -4.13
N SER A 209 10.41 20.99 -4.76
CA SER A 209 11.83 20.98 -5.13
C SER A 209 12.70 20.99 -3.87
N LEU A 210 13.95 20.52 -3.99
CA LEU A 210 14.91 20.59 -2.88
C LEU A 210 15.22 22.03 -2.44
N ARG A 211 14.86 23.03 -3.25
CA ARG A 211 14.97 24.45 -2.88
C ARG A 211 13.78 24.86 -2.03
N ASP A 212 12.57 24.49 -2.44
CA ASP A 212 11.33 24.80 -1.71
C ASP A 212 11.39 24.23 -0.29
N ILE A 213 11.95 23.02 -0.12
CA ILE A 213 12.16 22.40 1.21
C ILE A 213 13.01 23.27 2.15
N ARG A 214 14.03 23.97 1.63
CA ARG A 214 14.90 24.83 2.47
C ARG A 214 14.20 26.12 2.90
N GLU A 215 13.30 26.63 2.08
CA GLU A 215 12.51 27.83 2.40
C GLU A 215 11.51 27.54 3.55
N TYR A 216 10.97 26.32 3.60
CA TYR A 216 10.18 25.86 4.76
C TYR A 216 11.00 25.74 6.07
N GLU A 217 12.33 25.63 6.00
CA GLU A 217 13.21 25.60 7.18
C GLU A 217 13.61 27.01 7.65
N GLU A 218 13.49 28.04 6.79
CA GLU A 218 13.97 29.40 7.05
C GLU A 218 12.87 30.37 7.53
N GLU A 219 11.59 30.02 7.39
CA GLU A 219 10.47 30.73 8.03
C GLU A 219 10.30 30.22 9.48
N PRO A 220 10.64 30.99 10.54
CA PRO A 220 10.17 30.68 11.88
C PRO A 220 8.66 30.94 11.91
N GLY A 221 7.89 29.92 11.56
CA GLY A 221 6.44 30.00 11.52
C GLY A 221 5.84 30.31 12.89
N GLU A 222 5.37 31.54 13.06
CA GLU A 222 4.07 31.78 13.71
C GLU A 222 2.99 31.13 12.82
N ALA A 223 2.89 29.80 12.86
CA ALA A 223 1.79 29.04 12.30
C ALA A 223 1.32 28.07 13.38
N GLY A 224 0.06 28.25 13.77
CA GLY A 224 -0.59 27.72 14.96
C GLY A 224 -0.17 26.32 15.41
N GLU A 225 0.04 26.21 16.72
CA GLU A 225 0.05 24.97 17.49
C GLU A 225 -1.12 24.05 17.11
N GLN A 226 -0.87 23.13 16.19
CA GLN A 226 -1.53 21.82 16.15
C GLN A 226 -0.49 20.76 15.80
N SER A 227 0.53 20.64 16.66
CA SER A 227 1.26 19.39 16.80
C SER A 227 0.24 18.32 17.21
N PRO A 228 0.10 17.19 16.49
CA PRO A 228 -0.58 16.05 17.08
C PRO A 228 0.31 15.61 18.24
N GLU A 229 -0.21 15.69 19.47
CA GLU A 229 0.40 15.07 20.63
C GLU A 229 0.71 13.60 20.27
N VAL A 230 1.98 13.32 20.05
CA VAL A 230 2.49 11.96 19.97
C VAL A 230 2.47 11.45 21.40
N ASP A 231 1.36 10.84 21.76
CA ASP A 231 1.20 10.07 22.97
C ASP A 231 2.32 9.02 23.00
N SER A 232 3.35 9.34 23.75
CA SER A 232 4.44 8.45 24.13
C SER A 232 3.87 7.42 25.08
N MET A 233 3.23 6.40 24.53
CA MET A 233 2.91 5.19 25.28
C MET A 233 4.05 4.19 25.11
N GLU A 234 4.67 3.91 26.26
CA GLU A 234 5.69 2.91 26.51
C GLU A 234 5.29 1.56 25.90
N LEU A 235 6.25 0.92 25.22
CA LEU A 235 6.16 -0.46 24.79
C LEU A 235 6.44 -1.35 26.01
N GLU A 236 5.39 -1.88 26.62
CA GLU A 236 5.52 -3.08 27.45
C GLU A 236 5.85 -4.25 26.51
N ALA A 237 7.01 -4.85 26.74
CA ALA A 237 7.43 -6.07 26.04
C ALA A 237 6.68 -7.25 26.67
N ASP A 238 5.80 -7.88 25.89
CA ASP A 238 5.30 -9.22 26.20
C ASP A 238 6.47 -10.23 26.06
N GLU A 239 7.15 -10.49 27.17
CA GLU A 239 7.84 -11.76 27.39
C GLU A 239 6.82 -12.76 27.92
N ASP A 240 6.28 -13.60 27.04
CA ASP A 240 5.79 -14.91 27.47
C ASP A 240 6.26 -15.98 26.49
N SER A 241 7.32 -16.68 26.89
CA SER A 241 7.69 -17.96 26.32
C SER A 241 8.22 -18.88 27.41
N ALA A 242 7.43 -19.94 27.60
CA ALA A 242 7.82 -21.29 27.99
C ALA A 242 8.14 -21.56 29.47
N ALA A 243 7.16 -22.23 30.07
CA ALA A 243 7.23 -23.02 31.29
C ALA A 243 8.41 -24.00 31.34
N ALA A 244 8.94 -24.21 32.55
CA ALA A 244 9.52 -25.49 32.95
C ALA A 244 9.19 -25.75 34.42
N GLN A 245 8.44 -26.83 34.61
CA GLN A 245 8.08 -27.46 35.87
C GLN A 245 9.32 -28.10 36.50
N ASP A 246 9.54 -27.91 37.80
CA ASP A 246 10.21 -28.95 38.60
C ASP A 246 9.83 -28.83 40.08
N ALA A 247 9.17 -29.87 40.59
CA ALA A 247 9.16 -30.26 41.99
C ALA A 247 9.34 -31.78 41.95
N PRO A 248 10.29 -32.33 42.73
CA PRO A 248 9.90 -32.80 44.06
C PRO A 248 11.01 -32.68 45.13
N GLU A 249 10.63 -32.41 46.38
CA GLU A 249 11.47 -32.69 47.55
C GLU A 249 10.75 -33.69 48.48
N GLU A 250 11.17 -34.94 48.42
CA GLU A 250 11.19 -35.86 49.57
C GLU A 250 12.35 -36.84 49.39
N VAL A 251 13.42 -36.69 50.19
CA VAL A 251 14.18 -37.83 50.73
C VAL A 251 14.68 -37.50 52.14
N VAL A 252 14.16 -38.29 53.08
CA VAL A 252 14.51 -38.44 54.49
C VAL A 252 15.97 -38.87 54.70
N THR A 253 16.66 -38.28 55.68
CA THR A 253 17.71 -38.90 56.53
C THR A 253 18.04 -37.89 57.65
N HIS A 254 18.13 -38.17 58.96
CA HIS A 254 18.32 -39.34 59.83
C HIS A 254 17.41 -39.25 61.07
#